data_AF-A0A520Q6J0-F1
#
_entry.id   AF-A0A520Q6J0-F1
#
_cell.length_a   1.000
_cell.length_b   1.000
_cell.length_c   1.000
_cell.angle_alpha   90.00
_cell.angle_beta   90.00
_cell.angle_gamma   90.00
#
_symmetry.space_group_name_H-M   'P 1'
#
loop_
_entity.id
_entity.type
_entity.pdbx_description
1 polymer ?
#
loop_
_entity_poly.entity_id
_entity_poly.type
_entity_poly.pdbx_seq_one_letter_code
_entity_poly.pdbx_strand_id
1 'polypeptide(L)'
;MQRGRPPRRRADGRLRTIYHASLTAGSIWPENPEHRSRTMTRDDIMEKVVEVLEDALGADPEDIVPAASLTADLDAESIDFLDIVFKLEQTFGFKVAQGELFPENLTDNEEWVQGDDITEAGMAMLQEKLPHVDLTPVIETKKVSKLAGIVTVDSIVNFVERKLASAG
;
A
#
# COMPACT_ATOMS: atom_id res chain seq x y z
N MET A 1 72.31 -35.66 -7.00
CA MET A 1 71.09 -36.32 -6.49
C MET A 1 69.93 -35.81 -7.35
N GLN A 2 69.42 -36.48 -8.42
CA GLN A 2 68.49 -37.64 -8.46
C GLN A 2 67.31 -37.47 -7.50
N ARG A 3 65.99 -37.55 -7.80
CA ARG A 3 65.05 -37.87 -8.93
C ARG A 3 63.73 -37.10 -8.56
N GLY A 4 62.68 -36.85 -9.34
CA GLY A 4 61.98 -37.59 -10.40
C GLY A 4 60.58 -36.95 -10.59
N ARG A 5 59.98 -37.10 -11.78
CA ARG A 5 58.55 -36.74 -12.06
C ARG A 5 57.62 -37.91 -11.67
N PRO A 6 56.33 -37.66 -11.40
CA PRO A 6 55.29 -38.10 -12.37
C PRO A 6 54.07 -37.10 -12.44
N PRO A 7 52.86 -37.44 -12.97
CA PRO A 7 52.43 -37.09 -14.33
C PRO A 7 51.10 -36.28 -14.44
N ARG A 8 50.70 -36.02 -15.70
CA ARG A 8 49.61 -35.16 -16.21
C ARG A 8 48.17 -35.71 -16.01
N ARG A 9 47.18 -34.79 -16.07
CA ARG A 9 45.76 -34.85 -16.57
C ARG A 9 44.76 -34.33 -15.51
N ARG A 10 43.64 -33.65 -15.76
CA ARG A 10 42.84 -33.23 -16.94
C ARG A 10 42.13 -31.90 -16.62
N ALA A 11 41.62 -31.26 -17.67
CA ALA A 11 40.79 -30.06 -17.68
C ALA A 11 39.43 -30.20 -16.98
N ASP A 12 39.05 -29.12 -16.28
CA ASP A 12 37.71 -28.53 -16.11
C ASP A 12 38.00 -27.17 -15.45
N GLY A 13 37.63 -25.98 -15.91
CA GLY A 13 36.72 -25.53 -16.95
C GLY A 13 36.23 -24.15 -16.51
N ARG A 14 37.04 -23.10 -16.80
CA ARG A 14 36.71 -21.65 -16.80
C ARG A 14 36.33 -21.07 -15.44
N LEU A 15 37.20 -20.42 -14.66
CA LEU A 15 37.98 -19.20 -14.97
C LEU A 15 37.26 -18.19 -15.87
N ARG A 16 36.65 -17.24 -15.16
CA ARG A 16 36.43 -15.82 -15.48
C ARG A 16 37.10 -15.36 -16.78
N THR A 17 36.28 -15.05 -17.78
CA THR A 17 36.69 -14.26 -18.93
C THR A 17 35.97 -12.92 -18.89
N ILE A 18 36.74 -11.91 -18.46
CA ILE A 18 36.75 -10.54 -18.97
C ILE A 18 36.07 -10.40 -20.33
N TYR A 19 34.92 -9.73 -20.37
CA TYR A 19 34.28 -9.32 -21.62
C TYR A 19 35.14 -8.25 -22.30
N HIS A 20 35.76 -8.63 -23.43
CA HIS A 20 36.23 -7.70 -24.43
C HIS A 20 35.00 -7.18 -25.20
N ALA A 21 34.76 -5.88 -25.13
CA ALA A 21 33.76 -5.22 -25.95
C ALA A 21 34.22 -5.19 -27.42
N SER A 22 33.48 -5.86 -28.30
CA SER A 22 33.54 -5.66 -29.75
C SER A 22 32.23 -5.05 -30.22
N LEU A 23 32.31 -3.80 -30.69
CA LEU A 23 31.20 -3.06 -31.29
C LEU A 23 30.97 -3.56 -32.71
N THR A 24 29.88 -4.31 -32.93
CA THR A 24 29.30 -4.52 -34.26
C THR A 24 27.79 -4.41 -34.16
N ALA A 25 27.23 -3.61 -35.05
CA ALA A 25 25.84 -3.21 -35.13
C ALA A 25 24.85 -4.40 -35.11
N GLY A 26 23.78 -4.25 -34.35
CA GLY A 26 22.67 -5.21 -34.25
C GLY A 26 22.35 -5.51 -32.79
N SER A 27 21.58 -4.63 -32.14
CA SER A 27 21.06 -4.83 -30.78
C SER A 27 20.22 -6.10 -30.72
N ILE A 28 20.82 -7.19 -30.25
CA ILE A 28 20.12 -8.36 -29.71
C ILE A 28 20.53 -8.43 -28.25
N TRP A 29 19.95 -7.56 -27.44
CA TRP A 29 19.78 -7.85 -26.02
C TRP A 29 18.54 -8.74 -25.94
N PRO A 30 18.60 -9.95 -25.35
CA PRO A 30 17.38 -10.64 -25.00
C PRO A 30 16.69 -9.77 -23.94
N GLU A 31 15.57 -9.15 -24.34
CA GLU A 31 14.66 -8.53 -23.38
C GLU A 31 14.28 -9.60 -22.36
N ASN A 32 14.74 -9.45 -21.12
CA ASN A 32 14.31 -10.30 -20.03
C ASN A 32 12.80 -10.02 -19.80
N PRO A 33 11.88 -10.96 -20.10
CA PRO A 33 10.44 -10.67 -20.13
C PRO A 33 9.80 -10.54 -18.74
N GLU A 34 10.60 -10.56 -17.66
CA GLU A 34 10.11 -10.52 -16.28
C GLU A 34 9.98 -9.10 -15.70
N HIS A 35 10.35 -8.05 -16.44
CA HIS A 35 9.88 -6.68 -16.13
C HIS A 35 8.58 -6.36 -16.89
N ARG A 36 7.65 -7.31 -16.89
CA ARG A 36 6.27 -7.02 -17.25
C ARG A 36 5.61 -6.49 -15.98
N SER A 37 5.10 -5.27 -16.03
CA SER A 37 4.31 -4.62 -14.97
C SER A 37 3.40 -5.64 -14.29
N ARG A 38 3.81 -6.14 -13.11
CA ARG A 38 2.91 -6.93 -12.28
C ARG A 38 2.02 -5.90 -11.59
N THR A 39 0.85 -5.65 -12.17
CA THR A 39 -0.24 -5.01 -11.43
C THR A 39 -0.43 -5.84 -10.16
N MET A 40 -0.19 -5.26 -8.99
CA MET A 40 -0.42 -5.95 -7.72
C MET A 40 -1.87 -6.40 -7.67
N THR A 41 -2.10 -7.65 -7.28
CA THR A 41 -3.46 -8.15 -7.05
C THR A 41 -4.01 -7.57 -5.76
N ARG A 42 -5.33 -7.62 -5.58
CA ARG A 42 -5.96 -7.19 -4.33
C ARG A 42 -5.46 -7.99 -3.12
N ASP A 43 -5.17 -9.28 -3.31
CA ASP A 43 -4.60 -10.14 -2.26
C ASP A 43 -3.19 -9.67 -1.89
N ASP A 44 -2.34 -9.35 -2.88
CA ASP A 44 -1.01 -8.77 -2.62
C ASP A 44 -1.11 -7.41 -1.89
N ILE A 45 -2.15 -6.61 -2.17
CA ILE A 45 -2.40 -5.34 -1.47
C ILE A 45 -2.82 -5.61 -0.03
N MET A 46 -3.76 -6.54 0.18
CA MET A 46 -4.25 -6.90 1.51
C MET A 46 -3.10 -7.39 2.40
N GLU A 47 -2.25 -8.30 1.92
CA GLU A 47 -1.10 -8.80 2.68
C GLU A 47 -0.19 -7.66 3.16
N LYS A 48 0.13 -6.71 2.27
CA LYS A 48 0.95 -5.54 2.64
C LYS A 48 0.23 -4.54 3.53
N VAL A 49 -1.09 -4.40 3.38
CA VAL A 49 -1.89 -3.55 4.28
C VAL A 49 -1.91 -4.13 5.68
N VAL A 50 -1.99 -5.46 5.83
CA VAL A 50 -1.87 -6.14 7.12
C VAL A 50 -0.53 -5.81 7.77
N GLU A 51 0.58 -5.96 7.06
CA GLU A 51 1.91 -5.60 7.56
C GLU A 51 2.00 -4.12 8.01
N VAL A 52 1.41 -3.22 7.22
CA VAL A 52 1.37 -1.78 7.55
C VAL A 52 0.56 -1.50 8.81
N LEU A 53 -0.59 -2.15 8.96
CA LEU A 53 -1.48 -1.96 10.11
C LEU A 53 -0.92 -2.60 11.38
N GLU A 54 -0.28 -3.77 11.29
CA GLU A 54 0.46 -4.38 12.40
C GLU A 54 1.57 -3.44 12.89
N ASP A 55 2.37 -2.89 11.98
CA ASP A 55 3.50 -2.01 12.32
C ASP A 55 3.05 -0.59 12.75
N ALA A 56 1.86 -0.13 12.36
CA ALA A 56 1.31 1.16 12.78
C ALA A 56 0.56 1.07 14.12
N LEU A 57 -0.24 0.02 14.31
CA LEU A 57 -1.16 -0.10 15.45
C LEU A 57 -0.65 -1.03 16.54
N GLY A 58 0.31 -1.90 16.23
CA GLY A 58 0.68 -3.01 17.11
C GLY A 58 -0.45 -4.03 17.29
N ALA A 59 -1.42 -4.05 16.38
CA ALA A 59 -2.55 -4.98 16.39
C ALA A 59 -2.11 -6.39 16.01
N ASP A 60 -2.83 -7.40 16.51
CA ASP A 60 -2.58 -8.78 16.11
C ASP A 60 -2.97 -8.99 14.63
N PRO A 61 -2.09 -9.54 13.77
CA PRO A 61 -2.42 -9.85 12.39
C PRO A 61 -3.70 -10.68 12.21
N GLU A 62 -4.09 -11.50 13.20
CA GLU A 62 -5.32 -12.28 13.15
C GLU A 62 -6.61 -11.43 13.30
N ASP A 63 -6.50 -10.26 13.93
CA ASP A 63 -7.61 -9.30 14.08
C ASP A 63 -7.74 -8.36 12.87
N ILE A 64 -6.69 -8.25 12.04
CA ILE A 64 -6.66 -7.38 10.85
C ILE A 64 -7.38 -8.05 9.67
N VAL A 65 -8.70 -8.13 9.78
CA VAL A 65 -9.59 -8.68 8.76
C VAL A 65 -10.27 -7.58 7.94
N PRO A 66 -10.72 -7.83 6.69
CA PRO A 66 -11.26 -6.78 5.82
C PRO A 66 -12.40 -5.95 6.44
N ALA A 67 -13.25 -6.59 7.24
CA ALA A 67 -14.40 -5.94 7.88
C ALA A 67 -14.05 -5.23 9.19
N ALA A 68 -12.84 -5.39 9.75
CA ALA A 68 -12.45 -4.76 11.00
C ALA A 68 -12.39 -3.24 10.84
N SER A 69 -13.06 -2.55 11.74
CA SER A 69 -12.99 -1.10 11.90
C SER A 69 -11.63 -0.71 12.47
N LEU A 70 -10.96 0.26 11.84
CA LEU A 70 -9.68 0.75 12.35
C LEU A 70 -9.82 1.32 13.76
N THR A 71 -10.91 2.05 14.04
CA THR A 71 -11.10 2.68 15.35
C THR A 71 -11.82 1.77 16.34
N ALA A 72 -12.86 1.03 15.91
CA ALA A 72 -13.69 0.27 16.86
C ALA A 72 -13.14 -1.12 17.17
N ASP A 73 -12.45 -1.75 16.22
CA ASP A 73 -11.93 -3.12 16.37
C ASP A 73 -10.40 -3.13 16.57
N LEU A 74 -9.67 -2.22 15.91
CA LEU A 74 -8.19 -2.15 15.98
C LEU A 74 -7.67 -0.99 16.85
N ASP A 75 -8.55 -0.28 17.55
CA ASP A 75 -8.24 0.79 18.52
C ASP A 75 -7.35 1.93 17.97
N ALA A 76 -7.41 2.20 16.67
CA ALA A 76 -6.62 3.25 16.04
C ALA A 76 -7.02 4.65 16.56
N GLU A 77 -6.03 5.37 17.10
CA GLU A 77 -6.13 6.74 17.56
C GLU A 77 -5.84 7.75 16.44
N SER A 78 -6.14 9.03 16.68
CA SER A 78 -5.92 10.10 15.71
C SER A 78 -4.46 10.21 15.22
N ILE A 79 -3.48 9.84 16.06
CA ILE A 79 -2.05 9.86 15.72
C ILE A 79 -1.71 8.71 14.77
N ASP A 80 -2.31 7.53 14.96
CA ASP A 80 -2.00 6.34 14.18
C ASP A 80 -2.31 6.51 12.70
N PHE A 81 -3.32 7.31 12.36
CA PHE A 81 -3.63 7.60 10.96
C PHE A 81 -2.47 8.29 10.23
N LEU A 82 -1.67 9.11 10.92
CA LEU A 82 -0.48 9.73 10.33
C LEU A 82 0.60 8.67 10.03
N ASP A 83 0.78 7.72 10.95
CA ASP A 83 1.74 6.63 10.80
C ASP A 83 1.30 5.64 9.71
N ILE A 84 0.00 5.30 9.64
CA ILE A 84 -0.59 4.50 8.57
C ILE A 84 -0.32 5.16 7.21
N VAL A 85 -0.64 6.45 7.06
CA VAL A 85 -0.40 7.18 5.80
C VAL A 85 1.07 7.12 5.41
N PHE A 86 1.97 7.43 6.35
CA PHE A 86 3.41 7.42 6.09
C PHE A 86 3.91 6.04 5.65
N LYS A 87 3.49 4.97 6.36
CA LYS A 87 3.87 3.60 6.02
C LYS A 87 3.29 3.14 4.70
N LEU A 88 2.04 3.49 4.37
CA LEU A 88 1.45 3.23 3.04
C LEU A 88 2.29 3.87 1.92
N GLU A 89 2.72 5.13 2.08
CA GLU A 89 3.60 5.78 1.11
C GLU A 89 4.94 5.03 0.95
N GLN A 90 5.55 4.58 2.06
CA GLN A 90 6.81 3.82 2.01
C GLN A 90 6.63 2.46 1.32
N THR A 91 5.54 1.75 1.64
CA THR A 91 5.29 0.38 1.17
C THR A 91 4.88 0.31 -0.30
N PHE A 92 4.08 1.29 -0.77
CA PHE A 92 3.51 1.28 -2.12
C PHE A 92 4.12 2.33 -3.06
N GLY A 93 4.94 3.24 -2.56
CA GLY A 93 5.69 4.20 -3.38
C GLY A 93 4.85 5.33 -4.00
N PHE A 94 3.61 5.53 -3.54
CA PHE A 94 2.79 6.69 -3.92
C PHE A 94 2.83 7.79 -2.86
N LYS A 95 2.26 8.95 -3.20
CA LYS A 95 2.01 10.05 -2.26
C LYS A 95 0.55 10.19 -1.92
N VAL A 96 0.25 10.43 -0.64
CA VAL A 96 -1.08 10.71 -0.11
C VAL A 96 -1.14 12.19 0.23
N ALA A 97 -2.04 12.92 -0.42
CA ALA A 97 -2.27 14.31 -0.09
C ALA A 97 -2.94 14.44 1.28
N GLN A 98 -2.70 15.56 1.95
CA GLN A 98 -3.38 15.90 3.20
C GLN A 98 -4.90 15.88 2.98
N GLY A 99 -5.63 15.20 3.86
CA GLY A 99 -7.07 15.04 3.72
C GLY A 99 -7.53 13.98 2.71
N GLU A 100 -6.62 13.31 1.99
CA GLU A 100 -6.99 12.38 0.90
C GLU A 100 -7.46 11.02 1.43
N LEU A 101 -6.77 10.48 2.44
CA LEU A 101 -7.19 9.23 3.08
C LEU A 101 -8.41 9.47 3.98
N PHE A 102 -8.41 10.58 4.73
CA PHE A 102 -9.50 11.01 5.60
C PHE A 102 -9.63 12.54 5.55
N PRO A 103 -10.84 13.12 5.37
CA PRO A 103 -11.03 14.56 5.43
C PRO A 103 -10.59 15.14 6.77
N GLU A 104 -9.76 16.17 6.73
CA GLU A 104 -9.37 16.91 7.93
C GLU A 104 -10.45 17.93 8.33
N ASN A 105 -10.44 18.29 9.62
CA ASN A 105 -11.28 19.36 10.19
C ASN A 105 -12.78 19.18 9.94
N LEU A 106 -13.24 17.94 9.74
CA LEU A 106 -14.65 17.65 9.48
C LEU A 106 -15.57 18.19 10.58
N THR A 107 -15.21 17.96 11.83
CA THR A 107 -15.97 18.41 13.01
C THR A 107 -15.86 19.90 13.29
N ASP A 108 -14.85 20.57 12.71
CA ASP A 108 -14.58 21.98 12.94
C ASP A 108 -15.30 22.87 11.90
N ASN A 109 -15.93 22.26 10.89
CA ASN A 109 -16.66 22.96 9.85
C ASN A 109 -18.19 22.87 10.09
N GLU A 110 -18.78 23.97 10.59
CA GLU A 110 -20.23 24.08 10.86
C GLU A 110 -21.11 23.93 9.60
N GLU A 111 -20.55 24.13 8.40
CA GLU A 111 -21.28 23.86 7.15
C GLU A 111 -21.44 22.37 6.89
N TRP A 112 -20.53 21.54 7.41
CA TRP A 112 -20.52 20.08 7.19
C TRP A 112 -21.06 19.31 8.37
N VAL A 113 -20.83 19.79 9.59
CA VAL A 113 -21.22 19.12 10.83
C VAL A 113 -21.86 20.11 11.79
N GLN A 114 -23.00 19.71 12.37
CA GLN A 114 -23.68 20.47 13.42
C GLN A 114 -23.90 19.54 14.63
N GLY A 115 -23.05 19.68 15.65
CA GLY A 115 -23.02 18.74 16.76
C GLY A 115 -22.53 17.36 16.30
N ASP A 116 -23.39 16.35 16.38
CA ASP A 116 -23.11 14.99 15.87
C ASP A 116 -23.74 14.76 14.48
N ASP A 117 -24.50 15.71 13.94
CA ASP A 117 -25.22 15.56 12.67
C ASP A 117 -24.39 16.06 11.48
N ILE A 118 -24.33 15.27 10.42
CA ILE A 118 -23.71 15.61 9.14
C ILE A 118 -24.77 16.28 8.26
N THR A 119 -24.46 17.48 7.79
CA THR A 119 -25.35 18.25 6.90
C THR A 119 -25.41 17.64 5.50
N GLU A 120 -26.31 18.13 4.65
CA GLU A 120 -26.33 17.72 3.24
C GLU A 120 -25.03 18.08 2.50
N ALA A 121 -24.45 19.25 2.80
CA ALA A 121 -23.17 19.67 2.25
C ALA A 121 -22.02 18.77 2.75
N GLY A 122 -22.02 18.40 4.04
CA GLY A 122 -21.07 17.45 4.61
C GLY A 122 -21.16 16.08 3.94
N MET A 123 -22.38 15.57 3.72
CA MET A 123 -22.58 14.29 3.03
C MET A 123 -22.10 14.32 1.58
N ALA A 124 -22.38 15.40 0.84
CA ALA A 124 -21.87 15.55 -0.53
C ALA A 124 -20.34 15.58 -0.57
N MET A 125 -19.71 16.30 0.39
CA MET A 125 -18.25 16.34 0.53
C MET A 125 -17.69 14.94 0.84
N LEU A 126 -18.28 14.20 1.79
CA LEU A 126 -17.83 12.84 2.13
C LEU A 126 -17.93 11.91 0.93
N GLN A 127 -19.02 11.95 0.16
CA GLN A 127 -19.18 11.14 -1.05
C GLN A 127 -18.14 11.46 -2.13
N GLU A 128 -17.71 12.72 -2.22
CA GLU A 128 -16.65 13.14 -3.15
C GLU A 128 -15.25 12.70 -2.67
N LYS A 129 -14.97 12.91 -1.37
CA LYS A 129 -13.61 12.77 -0.80
C LYS A 129 -13.29 11.36 -0.31
N LEU A 130 -14.28 10.53 0.00
CA LEU A 130 -14.10 9.17 0.51
C LEU A 130 -14.65 8.10 -0.44
N PRO A 131 -14.22 8.05 -1.72
CA PRO A 131 -14.69 7.03 -2.65
C PRO A 131 -14.14 5.63 -2.35
N HIS A 132 -13.26 5.50 -1.34
CA HIS A 132 -12.71 4.24 -0.83
C HIS A 132 -13.43 3.72 0.43
N VAL A 133 -14.34 4.49 1.02
CA VAL A 133 -15.08 4.10 2.23
C VAL A 133 -16.53 3.79 1.87
N ASP A 134 -17.09 2.71 2.42
CA ASP A 134 -18.53 2.43 2.29
C ASP A 134 -19.34 3.34 3.22
N LEU A 135 -19.90 4.41 2.65
CA LEU A 135 -20.71 5.38 3.38
C LEU A 135 -22.17 4.96 3.58
N THR A 136 -22.62 3.80 3.05
CA THR A 136 -24.02 3.35 3.19
C THR A 136 -24.55 3.41 4.62
N PRO A 137 -23.82 2.99 5.67
CA PRO A 137 -24.30 3.07 7.06
C PRO A 137 -24.46 4.51 7.59
N VAL A 138 -23.75 5.47 7.00
CA VAL A 138 -23.75 6.88 7.40
C VAL A 138 -24.81 7.67 6.64
N ILE A 139 -25.18 7.26 5.42
CA ILE A 139 -26.22 7.93 4.62
C ILE A 139 -27.57 7.96 5.36
N GLU A 140 -27.92 6.89 6.07
CA GLU A 140 -29.18 6.80 6.81
C GLU A 140 -29.14 7.53 8.15
N THR A 141 -28.02 7.41 8.87
CA THR A 141 -27.89 7.96 10.22
C THR A 141 -27.51 9.43 10.23
N LYS A 142 -26.74 9.87 9.23
CA LYS A 142 -26.09 11.18 9.12
C LYS A 142 -25.35 11.56 10.41
N LYS A 143 -24.71 10.60 11.08
CA LYS A 143 -23.98 10.84 12.34
C LYS A 143 -22.46 10.77 12.15
N VAL A 144 -21.74 11.75 12.72
CA VAL A 144 -20.26 11.76 12.74
C VAL A 144 -19.72 10.59 13.55
N SER A 145 -20.35 10.27 14.69
CA SER A 145 -20.02 9.10 15.49
C SER A 145 -20.08 7.77 14.72
N LYS A 146 -20.90 7.68 13.67
CA LYS A 146 -20.96 6.52 12.79
C LYS A 146 -19.91 6.53 11.70
N LEU A 147 -19.45 7.71 11.27
CA LEU A 147 -18.39 7.86 10.27
C LEU A 147 -17.04 7.29 10.75
N ALA A 148 -16.65 7.57 11.99
CA ALA A 148 -15.38 7.06 12.54
C ALA A 148 -15.31 5.52 12.57
N GLY A 149 -16.45 4.86 12.80
CA GLY A 149 -16.54 3.41 12.91
C GLY A 149 -16.62 2.66 11.58
N ILE A 150 -16.94 3.32 10.46
CA ILE A 150 -17.07 2.65 9.15
C ILE A 150 -15.77 2.61 8.34
N VAL A 151 -14.70 3.22 8.85
CA VAL A 151 -13.38 3.10 8.25
C VAL A 151 -12.82 1.73 8.60
N THR A 152 -12.74 0.86 7.61
CA THR A 152 -12.29 -0.53 7.77
C THR A 152 -10.95 -0.80 7.11
N VAL A 153 -10.37 -1.97 7.40
CA VAL A 153 -9.21 -2.48 6.66
C VAL A 153 -9.48 -2.52 5.16
N ASP A 154 -10.67 -2.96 4.73
CA ASP A 154 -11.06 -2.95 3.32
C ASP A 154 -11.06 -1.54 2.71
N SER A 155 -11.41 -0.52 3.51
CA SER A 155 -11.33 0.89 3.07
C SER A 155 -9.91 1.32 2.73
N ILE A 156 -8.91 0.84 3.48
CA ILE A 156 -7.49 1.08 3.18
C ILE A 156 -7.05 0.32 1.92
N VAL A 157 -7.47 -0.93 1.77
CA VAL A 157 -7.19 -1.73 0.55
C VAL A 157 -7.78 -1.05 -0.68
N ASN A 158 -9.03 -0.60 -0.61
CA ASN A 158 -9.70 0.15 -1.68
C ASN A 158 -8.97 1.45 -2.02
N PHE A 159 -8.49 2.17 -1.00
CA PHE A 159 -7.71 3.38 -1.21
C PHE A 159 -6.42 3.08 -1.97
N VAL A 160 -5.64 2.09 -1.52
CA VAL A 160 -4.38 1.68 -2.14
C VAL A 160 -4.60 1.23 -3.58
N GLU A 161 -5.61 0.40 -3.84
CA GLU A 161 -5.95 -0.07 -5.19
C GLU A 161 -6.22 1.11 -6.13
N ARG A 162 -6.98 2.11 -5.68
CA ARG A 162 -7.26 3.33 -6.45
C ARG A 162 -6.02 4.17 -6.72
N LYS A 163 -5.12 4.31 -5.74
CA LYS A 163 -3.83 5.02 -5.90
C LYS A 163 -2.95 4.33 -6.92
N LEU A 164 -2.84 3.01 -6.86
CA LEU A 164 -2.05 2.23 -7.80
C LEU A 164 -2.65 2.28 -9.22
N ALA A 165 -3.97 2.27 -9.34
CA ALA A 165 -4.65 2.38 -10.63
C ALA A 165 -4.52 3.77 -11.29
N SER A 166 -4.37 4.83 -10.47
CA SER A 166 -4.21 6.22 -10.96
C SER A 166 -2.75 6.61 -11.24
N ALA A 167 -1.79 5.81 -10.77
CA ALA A 167 -0.35 6.05 -10.92
C ALA A 167 0.27 5.35 -12.15
N GLY A 168 -0.50 4.57 -12.90
CA GLY A 168 -0.12 3.94 -14.18
C GLY A 168 -0.66 4.69 -15.38
#